data_AF-A0A0C2CES9-F1
#
_entry.id   AF-A0A0C2CES9-F1
#
_cell.length_a   1.000
_cell.length_b   1.000
_cell.length_c   1.000
_cell.angle_alpha   90.00
_cell.angle_beta   90.00
_cell.angle_gamma   90.00
#
_symmetry.space_group_name_H-M   'P 1'
#
loop_
_entity.id
_entity.type
_entity.pdbx_description
1 polymer ?
#
loop_
_entity_poly.entity_id
_entity_poly.type
_entity_poly.pdbx_seq_one_letter_code
_entity_poly.pdbx_strand_id
1 'polypeptide(L)'
;YKLICPDTWPNPRGGTPRDACSKILRYAGLEEDCVYGKTKVFIRSPQTVFRLEELRSAKLPEVVLFLQRHTRGYLARKHYKQKKAVYHIMGVYRRYKLRSYIISVVDSFRGVRQMPDLGKSVRWPAPPIVLAPFVAKLKQMHQRWRAATILARMPEHLRESLPEKLAAFVALNGKRERWGYSRSWKGDYLAQSEEPTYNPIKYRGAMLAMKSSHPYEKVLFSSFFQVSRISVCPEPNGLFIIHVAENDIVGCLKNPKEEERVGELIGVLLAQYERMNARPPTIIVSPALSVCLGGKTRAVRIFPADPTQQAVFKKNGNDIDLICHNMITV
;
A
#
# COMPACT_ATOMS: atom_id res chain seq x y z
N TYR A 1 -40.89 -51.31 38.79
CA TYR A 1 -39.78 -51.54 39.73
C TYR A 1 -38.38 -51.64 39.13
N LYS A 2 -38.19 -51.67 37.78
CA LYS A 2 -36.85 -51.77 37.16
C LYS A 2 -35.81 -50.74 37.59
N LEU A 3 -36.24 -49.56 38.04
CA LEU A 3 -35.36 -48.49 38.53
C LEU A 3 -34.73 -48.78 39.90
N ILE A 4 -35.21 -49.80 40.61
CA ILE A 4 -34.68 -50.22 41.91
C ILE A 4 -33.34 -50.94 41.72
N CYS A 5 -33.22 -51.77 40.67
CA CYS A 5 -32.03 -52.60 40.43
C CYS A 5 -31.21 -52.05 39.25
N PRO A 6 -29.91 -51.74 39.44
CA PRO A 6 -29.02 -51.24 38.39
C PRO A 6 -28.94 -52.12 37.14
N ASP A 7 -29.03 -53.45 37.30
CA ASP A 7 -28.94 -54.40 36.17
C ASP A 7 -30.19 -54.42 35.28
N THR A 8 -31.30 -53.88 35.78
CA THR A 8 -32.58 -53.78 35.06
C THR A 8 -32.89 -52.37 34.60
N TRP A 9 -32.11 -51.37 35.03
CA TRP A 9 -32.26 -49.97 34.66
C TRP A 9 -31.26 -49.54 33.56
N PRO A 10 -31.68 -48.72 32.57
CA PRO A 10 -33.04 -48.32 32.25
C PRO A 10 -33.84 -49.44 31.59
N ASN A 11 -33.18 -50.43 30.99
CA ASN A 11 -33.76 -51.66 30.48
C ASN A 11 -32.84 -52.84 30.84
N PRO A 12 -33.37 -54.05 31.11
CA PRO A 12 -32.56 -55.24 31.32
C PRO A 12 -31.64 -55.52 30.13
N ARG A 13 -30.37 -55.87 30.40
CA ARG A 13 -29.37 -56.14 29.35
C ARG A 13 -29.50 -57.52 28.68
N GLY A 14 -30.52 -58.30 29.03
CA GLY A 14 -30.79 -59.65 28.52
C GLY A 14 -31.56 -60.51 29.54
N GLY A 15 -31.96 -61.71 29.11
CA GLY A 15 -32.75 -62.66 29.90
C GLY A 15 -34.26 -62.56 29.67
N THR A 16 -35.02 -63.46 30.30
CA THR A 16 -36.49 -63.44 30.24
C THR A 16 -37.06 -62.37 31.19
N PRO A 17 -38.30 -61.90 30.99
CA PRO A 17 -38.96 -61.02 31.95
C PRO A 17 -38.99 -61.58 33.37
N ARG A 18 -39.06 -62.91 33.51
CA ARG A 18 -38.98 -63.60 34.81
C ARG A 18 -37.62 -63.36 35.48
N ASP A 19 -36.53 -63.47 34.74
CA ASP A 19 -35.17 -63.26 35.25
C ASP A 19 -34.96 -61.81 35.68
N ALA A 20 -35.51 -60.85 34.92
CA ALA A 20 -35.47 -59.43 35.29
C ALA A 20 -36.27 -59.16 36.59
N CYS A 21 -37.44 -59.78 36.75
CA CYS A 21 -38.21 -59.70 37.99
C CYS A 21 -37.46 -60.31 39.17
N SER A 22 -36.82 -61.48 38.98
CA SER A 22 -36.01 -62.10 40.03
C SER A 22 -34.82 -61.24 40.45
N LYS A 23 -34.10 -60.65 39.49
CA LYS A 23 -33.01 -59.70 39.80
C LYS A 23 -33.48 -58.51 40.64
N ILE A 24 -34.66 -57.96 40.36
CA ILE A 24 -35.23 -56.85 41.13
C ILE A 24 -35.57 -57.28 42.56
N LEU A 25 -36.27 -58.42 42.72
CA LEU A 25 -36.69 -58.92 44.02
C LEU A 25 -35.51 -59.35 44.88
N ARG A 26 -34.50 -59.99 44.27
CA ARG A 26 -33.26 -60.38 44.92
C ARG A 26 -32.45 -59.17 45.36
N TYR A 27 -32.32 -58.15 44.50
CA TYR A 27 -31.65 -56.89 44.85
C TYR A 27 -32.37 -56.14 45.98
N ALA A 28 -33.69 -56.22 46.03
CA ALA A 28 -34.51 -55.62 47.08
C ALA A 28 -34.54 -56.45 48.39
N GLY A 29 -34.02 -57.68 48.39
CA GLY A 29 -34.08 -58.59 49.54
C GLY A 29 -35.47 -59.15 49.82
N LEU A 30 -36.33 -59.28 48.81
CA LEU A 30 -37.76 -59.63 48.92
C LEU A 30 -38.15 -60.90 48.18
N GLU A 31 -37.18 -61.66 47.67
CA GLU A 31 -37.40 -62.83 46.83
C GLU A 31 -38.10 -63.98 47.59
N GLU A 32 -37.78 -64.17 48.88
CA GLU A 32 -38.32 -65.28 49.70
C GLU A 32 -39.82 -65.15 49.98
N ASP A 33 -40.36 -63.93 49.98
CA ASP A 33 -41.79 -63.64 50.17
C ASP A 33 -42.59 -63.72 48.86
N CYS A 34 -41.92 -64.10 47.76
CA CYS A 34 -42.49 -64.15 46.42
C CYS A 34 -42.45 -65.57 45.82
N VAL A 35 -43.44 -65.90 45.00
CA VAL A 35 -43.50 -67.17 44.24
C VAL A 35 -43.68 -66.87 42.75
N TYR A 36 -42.82 -67.43 41.91
CA TYR A 36 -42.88 -67.22 40.45
C TYR A 36 -43.86 -68.20 39.79
N GLY A 37 -44.96 -67.69 39.25
CA GLY A 37 -45.85 -68.44 38.36
C GLY A 37 -45.36 -68.44 36.91
N LYS A 38 -46.15 -69.05 36.01
CA LYS A 38 -45.84 -69.10 34.56
C LYS A 38 -45.80 -67.71 33.91
N THR A 39 -46.67 -66.79 34.35
CA THR A 39 -46.82 -65.45 33.75
C THR A 39 -46.76 -64.30 34.75
N LYS A 40 -46.85 -64.56 36.05
CA LYS A 40 -46.95 -63.56 37.12
C LYS A 40 -46.11 -63.94 38.33
N VAL A 41 -45.72 -62.95 39.13
CA VAL A 41 -45.15 -63.14 40.46
C VAL A 41 -46.26 -63.00 41.49
N PHE A 42 -46.39 -63.99 42.38
CA PHE A 42 -47.32 -63.96 43.51
C PHE A 42 -46.55 -63.48 44.75
N ILE A 43 -47.10 -62.49 45.45
CA ILE A 43 -46.49 -61.88 46.64
C ILE A 43 -47.34 -62.30 47.83
N ARG A 44 -46.71 -62.82 48.89
CA ARG A 44 -47.42 -63.36 50.06
C ARG A 44 -47.84 -62.27 51.04
N SER A 45 -46.93 -61.33 51.36
CA SER A 45 -47.20 -60.25 52.31
C SER A 45 -47.49 -58.91 51.61
N PRO A 46 -48.48 -58.12 52.08
CA PRO A 46 -48.67 -56.76 51.60
C PRO A 46 -47.44 -55.87 51.88
N GLN A 47 -46.65 -56.18 52.92
CA GLN A 47 -45.44 -55.43 53.27
C GLN A 47 -44.39 -55.43 52.14
N THR A 48 -44.29 -56.52 51.38
CA THR A 48 -43.37 -56.63 50.23
C THR A 48 -43.71 -55.64 49.13
N VAL A 49 -45.00 -55.41 48.86
CA VAL A 49 -45.45 -54.39 47.88
C VAL A 49 -45.16 -53.00 48.40
N PHE A 50 -45.47 -52.71 49.68
CA PHE A 50 -45.16 -51.41 50.28
C PHE A 50 -43.66 -51.11 50.23
N ARG A 51 -42.82 -52.09 50.55
CA ARG A 51 -41.36 -51.93 50.50
C ARG A 51 -40.85 -51.68 49.09
N LEU A 52 -41.39 -52.37 48.08
CA LEU A 52 -41.06 -52.11 46.68
C LEU A 52 -41.46 -50.69 46.25
N GLU A 53 -42.60 -50.18 46.71
CA GLU A 53 -43.05 -48.81 46.43
C GLU A 53 -42.20 -47.75 47.14
N GLU A 54 -41.75 -47.99 48.38
CA GLU A 54 -40.79 -47.14 49.08
C GLU A 54 -39.46 -47.05 48.33
N LEU A 55 -38.88 -48.19 47.97
CA LEU A 55 -37.61 -48.27 47.23
C LEU A 55 -37.74 -47.60 45.85
N ARG A 56 -38.89 -47.77 45.20
CA ARG A 56 -39.19 -47.09 43.93
C ARG A 56 -39.22 -45.58 44.12
N SER A 57 -39.95 -45.11 45.14
CA SER A 57 -40.11 -43.68 45.44
C SER A 57 -38.79 -43.03 45.82
N ALA A 58 -37.94 -43.71 46.58
CA ALA A 58 -36.60 -43.26 46.93
C ALA A 58 -35.68 -43.09 45.71
N LYS A 59 -35.85 -43.92 44.67
CA LYS A 59 -35.07 -43.86 43.43
C LYS A 59 -35.61 -42.90 42.37
N LEU A 60 -36.88 -42.48 42.46
CA LEU A 60 -37.48 -41.54 41.49
C LEU A 60 -36.73 -40.20 41.37
N PRO A 61 -36.32 -39.51 42.46
CA PRO A 61 -35.58 -38.26 42.34
C PRO A 61 -34.28 -38.39 41.55
N GLU A 62 -33.53 -39.49 41.74
CA GLU A 62 -32.28 -39.77 41.02
C GLU A 62 -32.53 -39.89 39.51
N VAL A 63 -33.59 -40.63 39.12
CA VAL A 63 -34.01 -40.78 37.72
C VAL A 63 -34.47 -39.46 37.12
N VAL A 64 -35.26 -38.66 37.86
CA VAL A 64 -35.73 -37.35 37.41
C VAL A 64 -34.55 -36.42 37.16
N LEU A 65 -33.57 -36.37 38.08
CA LEU A 65 -32.35 -35.57 37.91
C LEU A 65 -31.52 -36.03 36.72
N PHE A 66 -31.40 -37.35 36.50
CA PHE A 66 -30.73 -37.91 35.33
C PHE A 66 -31.38 -37.45 34.02
N LEU A 67 -32.72 -37.54 33.92
CA LEU A 67 -33.47 -37.11 32.74
C LEU A 67 -33.37 -35.59 32.54
N GLN A 68 -33.56 -34.80 33.60
CA GLN A 68 -33.44 -33.34 33.54
C GLN A 68 -32.04 -32.92 33.08
N ARG A 69 -30.97 -33.57 33.56
CA ARG A 69 -29.59 -33.31 33.12
C ARG A 69 -29.42 -33.56 31.63
N HIS A 70 -29.90 -34.70 31.13
CA HIS A 70 -29.81 -35.05 29.71
C HIS A 70 -30.61 -34.09 28.84
N THR A 71 -31.84 -33.77 29.23
CA THR A 71 -32.72 -32.83 28.51
C THR A 71 -32.12 -31.42 28.50
N ARG A 72 -31.67 -30.89 29.64
CA ARG A 72 -30.99 -29.58 29.72
C ARG A 72 -29.74 -29.56 28.84
N GLY A 73 -28.94 -30.62 28.87
CA GLY A 73 -27.77 -30.75 28.00
C GLY A 73 -28.12 -30.78 26.51
N TYR A 74 -29.17 -31.51 26.13
CA TYR A 74 -29.67 -31.52 24.75
C TYR A 74 -30.12 -30.14 24.30
N LEU A 75 -30.95 -29.46 25.11
CA LEU A 75 -31.44 -28.10 24.82
C LEU A 75 -30.28 -27.11 24.68
N ALA A 76 -29.29 -27.17 25.58
CA ALA A 76 -28.10 -26.32 25.51
C ALA A 76 -27.28 -26.56 24.23
N ARG A 77 -27.06 -27.82 23.83
CA ARG A 77 -26.35 -28.16 22.59
C ARG A 77 -27.13 -27.72 21.35
N LYS A 78 -28.46 -27.87 21.35
CA LYS A 78 -29.33 -27.40 20.26
C LYS A 78 -29.22 -25.88 20.10
N HIS A 79 -29.33 -25.14 21.20
CA HIS A 79 -29.18 -23.68 21.22
C HIS A 79 -27.79 -23.23 20.74
N TYR A 80 -26.73 -23.89 21.21
CA TYR A 80 -25.37 -23.59 20.77
C TYR A 80 -25.17 -23.82 19.26
N LYS A 81 -25.69 -24.92 18.70
CA LYS A 81 -25.63 -25.18 17.26
C LYS A 81 -26.36 -24.10 16.46
N GLN A 82 -27.53 -23.67 16.92
CA GLN A 82 -28.28 -22.57 16.29
C GLN A 82 -27.47 -21.26 16.31
N LYS A 83 -26.85 -20.92 17.45
CA LYS A 83 -25.96 -19.76 17.55
C LYS A 83 -24.74 -19.87 16.62
N LYS A 84 -24.17 -21.06 16.45
CA LYS A 84 -23.05 -21.27 15.52
C LYS A 84 -23.41 -21.05 14.05
N ALA A 85 -24.67 -21.23 13.65
CA ALA A 85 -25.12 -21.00 12.27
C ALA A 85 -24.88 -19.54 11.80
N VAL A 86 -24.85 -18.58 12.74
CA VAL A 86 -24.53 -17.18 12.46
C VAL A 86 -23.19 -17.03 11.74
N TYR A 87 -22.16 -17.79 12.14
CA TYR A 87 -20.85 -17.72 11.49
C TYR A 87 -20.89 -18.19 10.04
N HIS A 88 -21.74 -19.17 9.72
CA HIS A 88 -21.94 -19.61 8.35
C HIS A 88 -22.59 -18.49 7.51
N ILE A 89 -23.66 -17.87 8.02
CA ILE A 89 -24.35 -16.76 7.35
C ILE A 89 -23.39 -15.59 7.14
N MET A 90 -22.62 -15.21 8.17
CA MET A 90 -21.60 -14.17 8.07
C MET A 90 -20.58 -14.49 6.97
N GLY A 91 -20.10 -15.74 6.89
CA GLY A 91 -19.12 -16.15 5.87
C GLY A 91 -19.69 -16.10 4.44
N VAL A 92 -20.95 -16.49 4.25
CA VAL A 92 -21.63 -16.38 2.95
C VAL A 92 -21.84 -14.91 2.57
N TYR A 93 -22.34 -14.10 3.49
CA TYR A 93 -22.57 -12.68 3.27
C TYR A 93 -21.29 -11.91 2.93
N ARG A 94 -20.18 -12.18 3.64
CA ARG A 94 -18.86 -11.58 3.35
C ARG A 94 -18.40 -11.88 1.92
N ARG A 95 -18.53 -13.14 1.47
CA ARG A 95 -18.18 -13.55 0.10
C ARG A 95 -19.07 -12.88 -0.94
N TYR A 96 -20.38 -12.81 -0.67
CA TYR A 96 -21.33 -12.10 -1.53
C TYR A 96 -20.97 -10.61 -1.66
N LYS A 97 -20.75 -9.90 -0.55
CA LYS A 97 -20.40 -8.47 -0.58
C LYS A 97 -19.09 -8.18 -1.30
N LEU A 98 -18.08 -9.04 -1.12
CA LEU A 98 -16.83 -8.94 -1.88
C LEU A 98 -17.07 -9.11 -3.39
N ARG A 99 -17.78 -10.17 -3.81
CA ARG A 99 -18.07 -10.43 -5.22
C ARG A 99 -18.87 -9.30 -5.85
N SER A 100 -19.94 -8.87 -5.20
CA SER A 100 -20.78 -7.75 -5.65
C SER A 100 -19.96 -6.48 -5.83
N TYR A 101 -19.07 -6.16 -4.88
CA TYR A 101 -18.18 -5.00 -5.01
C TYR A 101 -17.19 -5.13 -6.16
N ILE A 102 -16.57 -6.30 -6.35
CA ILE A 102 -15.64 -6.54 -7.47
C ILE A 102 -16.37 -6.38 -8.82
N ILE A 103 -17.59 -6.90 -8.94
CA ILE A 103 -18.41 -6.73 -10.15
C ILE A 103 -18.62 -5.22 -10.43
N SER A 104 -19.01 -4.44 -9.42
CA SER A 104 -19.16 -2.99 -9.57
C SER A 104 -17.86 -2.30 -10.00
N VAL A 105 -16.70 -2.73 -9.50
CA VAL A 105 -15.39 -2.22 -9.93
C VAL A 105 -15.13 -2.57 -11.40
N VAL A 106 -15.32 -3.83 -11.79
CA VAL A 106 -15.10 -4.29 -13.17
C VAL A 106 -16.00 -3.51 -14.14
N ASP A 107 -17.26 -3.30 -13.78
CA ASP A 107 -18.20 -2.54 -14.59
C ASP A 107 -17.81 -1.06 -14.68
N SER A 108 -17.39 -0.45 -13.58
CA SER A 108 -16.90 0.94 -13.57
C SER A 108 -15.64 1.14 -14.43
N PHE A 109 -14.80 0.11 -14.51
CA PHE A 109 -13.54 0.13 -15.26
C PHE A 109 -13.64 -0.54 -16.65
N ARG A 110 -14.86 -0.83 -17.10
CA ARG A 110 -15.10 -1.45 -18.40
C ARG A 110 -14.64 -0.50 -19.51
N GLY A 111 -13.79 -0.98 -20.42
CA GLY A 111 -13.29 -0.18 -21.55
C GLY A 111 -12.24 0.88 -21.19
N VAL A 112 -11.72 0.88 -19.96
CA VAL A 112 -10.75 1.89 -19.49
C VAL A 112 -9.47 1.94 -20.34
N ARG A 113 -9.08 0.82 -20.96
CA ARG A 113 -7.90 0.77 -21.84
C ARG A 113 -8.06 1.65 -23.09
N GLN A 114 -9.29 1.86 -23.56
CA GLN A 114 -9.60 2.67 -24.73
C GLN A 114 -9.78 4.15 -24.39
N MET A 115 -10.00 4.49 -23.12
CA MET A 115 -10.15 5.87 -22.69
C MET A 115 -8.84 6.67 -22.86
N PRO A 116 -8.90 7.96 -23.25
CA PRO A 116 -7.71 8.81 -23.41
C PRO A 116 -6.90 8.96 -22.11
N ASP A 117 -7.56 9.04 -20.97
CA ASP A 117 -6.94 9.28 -19.67
C ASP A 117 -6.59 7.98 -18.91
N LEU A 118 -6.88 6.82 -19.52
CA LEU A 118 -6.70 5.47 -18.96
C LEU A 118 -7.35 5.32 -17.59
N GLY A 119 -8.56 5.88 -17.42
CA GLY A 119 -9.36 5.70 -16.21
C GLY A 119 -8.93 6.57 -15.03
N LYS A 120 -8.19 7.66 -15.29
CA LYS A 120 -7.84 8.64 -14.24
C LYS A 120 -9.07 9.32 -13.65
N SER A 121 -10.04 9.63 -14.51
CA SER A 121 -11.32 10.28 -14.16
C SER A 121 -12.38 9.31 -13.63
N VAL A 122 -12.17 8.00 -13.75
CA VAL A 122 -13.15 6.99 -13.34
C VAL A 122 -13.32 7.02 -11.81
N ARG A 123 -14.55 7.23 -11.37
CA ARG A 123 -14.92 7.21 -9.96
C ARG A 123 -14.95 5.77 -9.45
N TRP A 124 -14.13 5.48 -8.44
CA TRP A 124 -14.16 4.17 -7.78
C TRP A 124 -15.46 4.01 -6.98
N PRO A 125 -16.12 2.84 -7.05
CA PRO A 125 -17.29 2.57 -6.23
C PRO A 125 -16.93 2.63 -4.74
N ALA A 126 -17.89 3.04 -3.90
CA ALA A 126 -17.67 3.16 -2.47
C ALA A 126 -17.41 1.79 -1.83
N PRO A 127 -16.23 1.56 -1.23
CA PRO A 127 -15.91 0.26 -0.66
C PRO A 127 -16.61 0.04 0.68
N PRO A 128 -17.07 -1.20 0.98
CA PRO A 128 -17.36 -1.59 2.35
C PRO A 128 -16.14 -1.35 3.24
N ILE A 129 -16.33 -0.89 4.48
CA ILE A 129 -15.26 -0.50 5.41
C ILE A 129 -14.17 -1.58 5.52
N VAL A 130 -14.59 -2.83 5.69
CA VAL A 130 -13.68 -4.00 5.83
C VAL A 130 -12.81 -4.22 4.59
N LEU A 131 -13.26 -3.78 3.41
CA LEU A 131 -12.53 -3.93 2.15
C LEU A 131 -11.63 -2.73 1.84
N ALA A 132 -11.64 -1.66 2.63
CA ALA A 132 -10.83 -0.47 2.34
C ALA A 132 -9.33 -0.76 2.12
N PRO A 133 -8.65 -1.61 2.93
CA PRO A 133 -7.24 -1.96 2.69
C PRO A 133 -7.03 -2.72 1.38
N PHE A 134 -7.96 -3.61 1.02
CA PHE A 134 -7.92 -4.35 -0.24
C PHE A 134 -8.09 -3.40 -1.44
N VAL A 135 -9.02 -2.45 -1.35
CA VAL A 135 -9.28 -1.48 -2.41
C VAL A 135 -8.12 -0.49 -2.58
N ALA A 136 -7.42 -0.13 -1.50
CA ALA A 136 -6.19 0.64 -1.60
C ALA A 136 -5.13 -0.09 -2.45
N LYS A 137 -4.97 -1.41 -2.28
CA LYS A 137 -4.08 -2.22 -3.12
C LYS A 137 -4.54 -2.27 -4.58
N LEU A 138 -5.84 -2.44 -4.83
CA LEU A 138 -6.38 -2.40 -6.20
C LEU A 138 -6.12 -1.06 -6.89
N LYS A 139 -6.26 0.06 -6.17
CA LYS A 139 -5.93 1.39 -6.68
C LYS A 139 -4.46 1.49 -7.07
N GLN A 140 -3.55 0.97 -6.24
CA GLN A 140 -2.12 0.91 -6.59
C GLN A 140 -1.85 0.05 -7.82
N MET A 141 -2.50 -1.11 -7.95
CA MET A 141 -2.40 -1.97 -9.14
C MET A 141 -2.85 -1.23 -10.40
N HIS A 142 -3.99 -0.52 -10.33
CA HIS A 142 -4.48 0.30 -11.43
C HIS A 142 -3.50 1.42 -11.80
N GLN A 143 -2.94 2.13 -10.83
CA GLN A 143 -1.95 3.20 -11.10
C GLN A 143 -0.68 2.64 -11.75
N ARG A 144 -0.19 1.48 -11.31
CA ARG A 144 0.96 0.80 -11.92
C ARG A 144 0.67 0.37 -13.36
N TRP A 145 -0.46 -0.29 -13.58
CA TRP A 145 -0.90 -0.66 -14.93
C TRP A 145 -1.04 0.56 -15.84
N ARG A 146 -1.64 1.64 -15.32
CA ARG A 146 -1.82 2.90 -16.05
C ARG A 146 -0.49 3.51 -16.43
N ALA A 147 0.45 3.63 -15.49
CA ALA A 147 1.80 4.12 -15.75
C ALA A 147 2.50 3.27 -16.82
N ALA A 148 2.49 1.94 -16.68
CA ALA A 148 3.09 1.05 -17.68
C ALA A 148 2.45 1.21 -19.07
N THR A 149 1.13 1.37 -19.13
CA THR A 149 0.40 1.58 -20.40
C THR A 149 0.76 2.92 -21.05
N ILE A 150 0.94 3.99 -20.26
CA ILE A 150 1.41 5.29 -20.75
C ILE A 150 2.82 5.14 -21.34
N LEU A 151 3.73 4.49 -20.61
CA LEU A 151 5.11 4.29 -21.05
C LEU A 151 5.21 3.44 -22.31
N ALA A 152 4.37 2.42 -22.44
CA ALA A 152 4.31 1.55 -23.62
C ALA A 152 3.79 2.28 -24.86
N ARG A 153 2.90 3.28 -24.70
CA ARG A 153 2.37 4.10 -25.79
C ARG A 153 3.24 5.31 -26.13
N MET A 154 4.21 5.64 -25.28
CA MET A 154 5.08 6.80 -25.46
C MET A 154 6.02 6.58 -26.66
N PRO A 155 6.12 7.54 -27.60
CA PRO A 155 7.14 7.52 -28.66
C PRO A 155 8.57 7.44 -28.11
N GLU A 156 9.47 6.76 -28.84
CA GLU A 156 10.86 6.52 -28.43
C GLU A 156 11.61 7.83 -28.08
N HIS A 157 11.50 8.84 -28.93
CA HIS A 157 12.17 10.14 -28.75
C HIS A 157 11.73 10.89 -27.47
N LEU A 158 10.51 10.65 -26.97
CA LEU A 158 10.06 11.21 -25.68
C LEU A 158 10.54 10.36 -24.50
N ARG A 159 10.81 9.08 -24.73
CA ARG A 159 11.31 8.15 -23.72
C ARG A 159 12.77 8.42 -23.36
N GLU A 160 13.58 8.90 -24.31
CA GLU A 160 15.01 9.19 -24.09
C GLU A 160 15.26 10.20 -22.97
N SER A 161 14.40 11.23 -22.84
CA SER A 161 14.52 12.27 -21.78
C SER A 161 13.66 12.00 -20.55
N LEU A 162 12.94 10.87 -20.52
CA LEU A 162 11.99 10.58 -19.45
C LEU A 162 12.66 10.41 -18.08
N PRO A 163 13.79 9.67 -17.92
CA PRO A 163 14.46 9.54 -16.62
C PRO A 163 14.85 10.91 -16.04
N GLU A 164 15.44 11.77 -16.88
CA GLU A 164 15.83 13.13 -16.51
C GLU A 164 14.61 13.95 -16.09
N LYS A 165 13.52 13.90 -16.87
CA LYS A 165 12.27 14.62 -16.53
C LYS A 165 11.63 14.11 -15.25
N LEU A 166 11.65 12.81 -14.99
CA LEU A 166 11.12 12.23 -13.75
C LEU A 166 11.95 12.67 -12.54
N ALA A 167 13.28 12.65 -12.66
CA ALA A 167 14.18 13.10 -11.61
C ALA A 167 13.95 14.59 -11.27
N ALA A 168 13.82 15.44 -12.28
CA ALA A 168 13.47 16.84 -12.08
C ALA A 168 12.05 17.05 -11.55
N PHE A 169 11.07 16.26 -11.99
CA PHE A 169 9.70 16.33 -11.50
C PHE A 169 9.65 16.11 -9.99
N VAL A 170 10.34 15.09 -9.49
CA VAL A 170 10.42 14.81 -8.04
C VAL A 170 11.06 15.98 -7.28
N ALA A 171 12.06 16.64 -7.87
CA ALA A 171 12.77 17.74 -7.24
C ALA A 171 11.99 19.07 -7.24
N LEU A 172 11.35 19.41 -8.36
CA LEU A 172 10.89 20.77 -8.68
C LEU A 172 9.36 20.93 -8.73
N ASN A 173 8.61 19.86 -9.00
CA ASN A 173 7.17 19.97 -9.22
C ASN A 173 6.44 20.50 -7.97
N GLY A 174 5.68 21.58 -8.14
CA GLY A 174 4.97 22.27 -7.06
C GLY A 174 5.86 23.18 -6.19
N LYS A 175 7.17 23.24 -6.43
CA LYS A 175 8.10 24.12 -5.71
C LYS A 175 8.62 25.27 -6.59
N ARG A 176 8.79 25.02 -7.88
CA ARG A 176 9.18 26.03 -8.88
C ARG A 176 8.04 26.20 -9.88
N GLU A 177 7.73 27.44 -10.27
CA GLU A 177 6.60 27.74 -11.17
C GLU A 177 6.78 27.04 -12.52
N ARG A 178 7.97 27.18 -13.11
CA ARG A 178 8.33 26.56 -14.39
C ARG A 178 9.73 25.99 -14.33
N TRP A 179 9.90 24.84 -14.98
CA TRP A 179 11.17 24.14 -15.08
C TRP A 179 11.35 23.48 -16.46
N GLY A 180 10.62 23.97 -17.47
CA GLY A 180 10.82 23.58 -18.88
C GLY A 180 10.43 22.14 -19.23
N TYR A 181 9.47 21.53 -18.53
CA TYR A 181 9.10 20.12 -18.76
C TYR A 181 8.30 19.87 -20.06
N SER A 182 7.63 20.92 -20.56
CA SER A 182 6.85 21.00 -21.81
C SER A 182 7.69 20.72 -23.05
N ARG A 183 8.90 21.29 -23.11
CA ARG A 183 9.81 21.19 -24.25
C ARG A 183 10.60 19.89 -24.29
N SER A 184 11.24 19.64 -25.42
CA SER A 184 12.23 18.57 -25.55
C SER A 184 13.53 18.97 -24.85
N TRP A 185 14.11 18.02 -24.11
CA TRP A 185 15.39 18.17 -23.41
C TRP A 185 16.46 17.53 -24.28
N LYS A 186 17.46 18.32 -24.67
CA LYS A 186 18.47 17.92 -25.65
C LYS A 186 19.86 17.74 -25.05
N GLY A 187 20.15 18.37 -23.90
CA GLY A 187 21.44 18.33 -23.21
C GLY A 187 22.53 19.15 -23.90
N ASP A 188 23.07 18.64 -25.02
CA ASP A 188 24.20 19.27 -25.72
C ASP A 188 23.71 20.30 -26.76
N TYR A 189 23.31 21.46 -26.25
CA TYR A 189 22.84 22.58 -27.06
C TYR A 189 23.96 23.23 -27.88
N LEU A 190 25.21 23.22 -27.39
CA LEU A 190 26.35 23.83 -28.07
C LEU A 190 26.78 23.05 -29.32
N ALA A 191 26.50 21.75 -29.35
CA ALA A 191 26.68 20.93 -30.55
C ALA A 191 25.61 21.17 -31.61
N GLN A 192 24.53 21.92 -31.35
CA GLN A 192 23.43 22.10 -32.30
C GLN A 192 23.53 23.42 -33.06
N SER A 193 23.05 23.43 -34.31
CA SER A 193 23.03 24.63 -35.16
C SER A 193 21.91 25.62 -34.83
N GLU A 194 21.05 25.30 -33.86
CA GLU A 194 19.88 26.12 -33.50
C GLU A 194 20.21 27.26 -32.52
N GLU A 195 21.43 27.33 -32.01
CA GLU A 195 21.87 28.39 -31.09
C GLU A 195 22.71 29.43 -31.86
N PRO A 196 22.23 30.68 -32.03
CA PRO A 196 22.83 31.66 -32.92
C PRO A 196 24.16 32.24 -32.39
N THR A 197 24.48 32.04 -31.11
CA THR A 197 25.61 32.68 -30.43
C THR A 197 26.92 31.90 -30.49
N TYR A 198 26.94 30.69 -31.05
CA TYR A 198 28.14 29.85 -31.02
C TYR A 198 28.31 29.02 -32.30
N ASN A 199 29.55 28.71 -32.68
CA ASN A 199 29.84 27.90 -33.87
C ASN A 199 29.90 26.40 -33.49
N PRO A 200 28.91 25.58 -33.91
CA PRO A 200 28.85 24.17 -33.49
C PRO A 200 29.99 23.33 -34.05
N ILE A 201 30.54 23.70 -35.21
CA ILE A 201 31.67 22.98 -35.82
C ILE A 201 32.93 23.17 -34.98
N LYS A 202 33.19 24.41 -34.54
CA LYS A 202 34.31 24.71 -33.63
C LYS A 202 34.17 23.95 -32.31
N TYR A 203 32.97 23.91 -31.75
CA TYR A 203 32.69 23.14 -30.53
C TYR A 203 32.97 21.65 -30.70
N ARG A 204 32.36 21.03 -31.71
CA ARG A 204 32.51 19.59 -31.98
C ARG A 204 33.97 19.26 -32.26
N GLY A 205 34.68 20.10 -33.00
CA GLY A 205 36.12 19.96 -33.25
C GLY A 205 36.94 20.01 -31.96
N ALA A 206 36.68 20.97 -31.07
CA ALA A 206 37.35 21.05 -29.78
C ALA A 206 37.04 19.85 -28.87
N MET A 207 35.78 19.41 -28.82
CA MET A 207 35.37 18.22 -28.07
C MET A 207 36.02 16.94 -28.62
N LEU A 208 36.13 16.79 -29.95
CA LEU A 208 36.83 15.68 -30.59
C LEU A 208 38.33 15.71 -30.27
N ALA A 209 38.99 16.88 -30.32
CA ALA A 209 40.39 17.01 -29.95
C ALA A 209 40.65 16.63 -28.47
N MET A 210 39.75 17.05 -27.56
CA MET A 210 39.81 16.61 -26.16
C MET A 210 39.60 15.10 -26.02
N LYS A 211 38.64 14.51 -26.74
CA LYS A 211 38.40 13.07 -26.70
C LYS A 211 39.56 12.24 -27.29
N SER A 212 40.23 12.76 -28.33
CA SER A 212 41.40 12.11 -28.91
C SER A 212 42.60 12.16 -27.96
N SER A 213 42.79 13.25 -27.23
CA SER A 213 43.86 13.37 -26.22
C SER A 213 43.55 12.60 -24.93
N HIS A 214 42.28 12.52 -24.56
CA HIS A 214 41.80 11.86 -23.35
C HIS A 214 40.56 11.04 -23.69
N PRO A 215 40.71 9.74 -24.03
CA PRO A 215 39.57 8.90 -24.41
C PRO A 215 38.53 8.80 -23.28
N TYR A 216 37.31 9.27 -23.55
CA TYR A 216 36.16 9.11 -22.65
C TYR A 216 34.92 8.66 -23.44
N GLU A 217 34.08 7.86 -22.80
CA GLU A 217 32.81 7.43 -23.39
C GLU A 217 31.75 8.52 -23.26
N LYS A 218 31.64 9.13 -22.08
CA LYS A 218 30.66 10.17 -21.75
C LYS A 218 31.32 11.28 -20.92
N VAL A 219 30.99 12.54 -21.21
CA VAL A 219 31.37 13.66 -20.34
C VAL A 219 30.50 13.61 -19.09
N LEU A 220 31.12 13.38 -17.94
CA LEU A 220 30.44 13.35 -16.65
C LEU A 220 30.68 14.66 -15.91
N PHE A 221 29.68 15.10 -15.14
CA PHE A 221 29.95 16.05 -14.07
C PHE A 221 30.87 15.33 -13.07
N SER A 222 32.05 15.90 -12.83
CA SER A 222 33.16 15.26 -12.11
C SER A 222 32.74 14.58 -10.81
N SER A 223 33.17 13.32 -10.62
CA SER A 223 33.02 12.54 -9.38
C SER A 223 33.96 12.98 -8.25
N PHE A 224 34.93 13.84 -8.53
CA PHE A 224 35.94 14.27 -7.55
C PHE A 224 35.45 15.37 -6.62
N PHE A 225 34.34 16.04 -6.95
CA PHE A 225 33.75 17.09 -6.11
C PHE A 225 32.39 16.63 -5.60
N GLN A 226 32.26 16.44 -4.29
CA GLN A 226 31.00 16.07 -3.67
C GLN A 226 30.04 17.26 -3.71
N VAL A 227 29.12 17.26 -4.68
CA VAL A 227 28.02 18.23 -4.72
C VAL A 227 27.10 17.94 -3.54
N SER A 228 27.04 18.84 -2.58
CA SER A 228 26.24 18.65 -1.36
C SER A 228 24.76 18.97 -1.59
N ARG A 229 24.51 20.10 -2.24
CA ARG A 229 23.17 20.61 -2.54
C ARG A 229 23.20 21.44 -3.83
N ILE A 230 22.05 21.59 -4.46
CA ILE A 230 21.83 22.52 -5.58
C ILE A 230 20.68 23.43 -5.18
N SER A 231 20.90 24.74 -5.23
CA SER A 231 19.89 25.73 -4.86
C SER A 231 19.42 26.50 -6.09
N VAL A 232 18.11 26.70 -6.22
CA VAL A 232 17.48 27.45 -7.31
C VAL A 232 16.33 28.32 -6.79
N CYS A 233 15.94 29.31 -7.58
CA CYS A 233 14.82 30.19 -7.28
C CYS A 233 13.45 29.51 -7.55
N PRO A 234 12.34 29.95 -6.95
CA PRO A 234 11.00 29.58 -7.39
C PRO A 234 10.63 30.15 -8.78
N GLU A 235 11.13 31.34 -9.08
CA GLU A 235 10.90 32.08 -10.33
C GLU A 235 11.78 31.54 -11.48
N PRO A 236 11.28 31.57 -12.74
CA PRO A 236 11.99 31.08 -13.90
C PRO A 236 13.06 32.06 -14.43
N ASN A 237 14.01 32.44 -13.57
CA ASN A 237 15.05 33.44 -13.90
C ASN A 237 16.34 32.84 -14.47
N GLY A 238 16.45 31.51 -14.54
CA GLY A 238 17.65 30.81 -14.99
C GLY A 238 18.75 30.65 -13.94
N LEU A 239 18.60 31.20 -12.73
CA LEU A 239 19.60 31.10 -11.66
C LEU A 239 19.71 29.68 -11.10
N PHE A 240 20.94 29.21 -10.95
CA PHE A 240 21.28 28.00 -10.22
C PHE A 240 22.57 28.17 -9.41
N ILE A 241 22.66 27.46 -8.29
CA ILE A 241 23.84 27.39 -7.43
C ILE A 241 24.16 25.93 -7.17
N ILE A 242 25.37 25.49 -7.52
CA ILE A 242 25.89 24.15 -7.22
C ILE A 242 26.85 24.30 -6.06
N HIS A 243 26.53 23.68 -4.92
CA HIS A 243 27.33 23.84 -3.72
C HIS A 243 28.45 22.81 -3.64
N VAL A 244 29.69 23.31 -3.62
CA VAL A 244 30.90 22.50 -3.75
C VAL A 244 31.94 22.99 -2.74
N ALA A 245 32.12 22.22 -1.67
CA ALA A 245 33.10 22.48 -0.61
C ALA A 245 33.11 23.96 -0.16
N GLU A 246 34.20 24.68 -0.43
CA GLU A 246 34.41 26.09 -0.04
C GLU A 246 34.21 27.10 -1.18
N ASN A 247 33.90 26.61 -2.39
CA ASN A 247 33.74 27.42 -3.60
C ASN A 247 32.60 26.87 -4.45
N ASP A 248 31.42 27.41 -4.18
CA ASP A 248 30.22 27.09 -4.94
C ASP A 248 30.28 27.68 -6.35
N ILE A 249 29.56 27.03 -7.27
CA ILE A 249 29.38 27.50 -8.64
C ILE A 249 28.01 28.19 -8.71
N VAL A 250 28.00 29.49 -8.96
CA VAL A 250 26.77 30.25 -9.25
C VAL A 250 26.72 30.58 -10.73
N GLY A 251 25.56 30.38 -11.35
CA GLY A 251 25.37 30.65 -12.78
C GLY A 251 23.94 31.03 -13.12
N CYS A 252 23.76 31.56 -14.32
CA CYS A 252 22.45 31.91 -14.86
C CYS A 252 22.33 31.34 -16.28
N LEU A 253 21.39 30.43 -16.50
CA LEU A 253 21.11 29.85 -17.81
C LEU A 253 20.21 30.79 -18.61
N LYS A 254 20.80 31.56 -19.53
CA LYS A 254 20.08 32.37 -20.52
C LYS A 254 20.34 31.84 -21.93
N ASN A 255 19.32 31.89 -22.77
CA ASN A 255 19.40 31.54 -24.19
C ASN A 255 18.52 32.49 -25.01
N PRO A 256 18.81 32.68 -26.32
CA PRO A 256 18.07 33.61 -27.17
C PRO A 256 16.58 33.28 -27.37
N LYS A 257 16.17 32.02 -27.11
CA LYS A 257 14.76 31.58 -27.19
C LYS A 257 13.99 31.82 -25.88
N GLU A 258 14.65 32.35 -24.85
CA GLU A 258 14.13 32.50 -23.49
C GLU A 258 13.56 31.21 -22.88
N GLU A 259 14.11 30.04 -23.25
CA GLU A 259 13.66 28.76 -22.71
C GLU A 259 14.19 28.53 -21.29
N GLU A 260 13.33 28.09 -20.37
CA GLU A 260 13.79 27.67 -19.03
C GLU A 260 14.56 26.34 -19.09
N ARG A 261 15.85 26.37 -18.76
CA ARG A 261 16.79 25.24 -18.84
C ARG A 261 17.27 24.71 -17.49
N VAL A 262 16.93 25.36 -16.38
CA VAL A 262 17.33 24.93 -15.03
C VAL A 262 16.75 23.56 -14.68
N GLY A 263 15.51 23.28 -15.08
CA GLY A 263 14.90 21.97 -14.81
C GLY A 263 15.62 20.82 -15.53
N GLU A 264 16.07 21.05 -16.75
CA GLU A 264 16.86 20.07 -17.51
C GLU A 264 18.24 19.86 -16.89
N LEU A 265 18.93 20.93 -16.49
CA LEU A 265 20.19 20.83 -15.75
C LEU A 265 20.03 19.93 -14.52
N ILE A 266 19.02 20.18 -13.70
CA ILE A 266 18.75 19.39 -12.48
C ILE A 266 18.40 17.95 -12.85
N GLY A 267 17.52 17.73 -13.82
CA GLY A 267 17.09 16.40 -14.21
C GLY A 267 18.22 15.55 -14.78
N VAL A 268 19.05 16.12 -15.65
CA VAL A 268 20.25 15.46 -16.20
C VAL A 268 21.22 15.07 -15.09
N LEU A 269 21.51 15.98 -14.16
CA LEU A 269 22.39 15.71 -13.02
C LEU A 269 21.81 14.60 -12.13
N LEU A 270 20.57 14.73 -11.67
CA LEU A 270 19.96 13.76 -10.76
C LEU A 270 19.82 12.36 -11.38
N ALA A 271 19.39 12.27 -12.64
CA ALA A 271 19.31 10.99 -13.35
C ALA A 271 20.71 10.37 -13.57
N GLN A 272 21.77 11.18 -13.65
CA GLN A 272 23.14 10.67 -13.69
C GLN A 272 23.57 10.11 -12.31
N TYR A 273 23.24 10.78 -11.21
CA TYR A 273 23.50 10.25 -9.86
C TYR A 273 22.80 8.91 -9.62
N GLU A 274 21.55 8.79 -10.06
CA GLU A 274 20.79 7.53 -9.98
C GLU A 274 21.45 6.41 -10.79
N ARG A 275 21.88 6.70 -12.02
CA ARG A 275 22.63 5.73 -12.87
C ARG A 275 23.95 5.28 -12.25
N MET A 276 24.63 6.16 -11.52
CA MET A 276 25.89 5.85 -10.83
C MET A 276 25.65 5.17 -9.47
N ASN A 277 24.39 4.95 -9.07
CA ASN A 277 24.03 4.47 -7.74
C ASN A 277 24.66 5.33 -6.61
N ALA A 278 24.81 6.63 -6.88
CA ALA A 278 25.40 7.59 -5.97
C ALA A 278 24.29 8.35 -5.23
N ARG A 279 24.58 8.82 -4.01
CA ARG A 279 23.63 9.66 -3.27
C ARG A 279 23.43 10.98 -4.02
N PRO A 280 22.21 11.32 -4.47
CA PRO A 280 21.97 12.56 -5.18
C PRO A 280 22.12 13.78 -4.25
N PRO A 281 22.53 14.94 -4.79
CA PRO A 281 22.55 16.19 -4.05
C PRO A 281 21.13 16.61 -3.64
N THR A 282 21.02 17.32 -2.52
CA THR A 282 19.73 17.87 -2.08
C THR A 282 19.35 19.06 -2.96
N ILE A 283 18.13 19.08 -3.51
CA ILE A 283 17.63 20.23 -4.27
C ILE A 283 16.85 21.17 -3.33
N ILE A 284 17.29 22.43 -3.28
CA ILE A 284 16.66 23.50 -2.51
C ILE A 284 16.02 24.47 -3.50
N VAL A 285 14.72 24.72 -3.36
CA VAL A 285 14.01 25.77 -4.09
C VAL A 285 13.62 26.83 -3.07
N SER A 286 14.23 28.01 -3.15
CA SER A 286 14.08 29.08 -2.14
C SER A 286 14.23 30.45 -2.79
N PRO A 287 13.42 31.45 -2.40
CA PRO A 287 13.59 32.83 -2.86
C PRO A 287 14.83 33.50 -2.21
N ALA A 288 15.21 33.06 -1.01
CA ALA A 288 16.42 33.51 -0.33
C ALA A 288 17.55 32.50 -0.59
N LEU A 289 18.55 32.93 -1.35
CA LEU A 289 19.67 32.10 -1.77
C LEU A 289 20.99 32.64 -1.19
N SER A 290 21.90 31.74 -0.86
CA SER A 290 23.26 32.06 -0.41
C SER A 290 24.26 31.15 -1.10
N VAL A 291 25.47 31.66 -1.30
CA VAL A 291 26.57 31.00 -1.99
C VAL A 291 27.86 31.15 -1.18
N CYS A 292 28.71 30.14 -1.14
CA CYS A 292 30.04 30.18 -0.55
C CYS A 292 31.07 30.47 -1.64
N LEU A 293 31.74 31.62 -1.59
CA LEU A 293 32.84 31.96 -2.51
C LEU A 293 34.08 32.36 -1.72
N GLY A 294 35.15 31.58 -1.86
CA GLY A 294 36.41 31.73 -1.14
C GLY A 294 36.24 31.47 0.36
N GLY A 295 35.45 30.46 0.74
CA GLY A 295 35.16 30.11 2.13
C GLY A 295 34.20 31.09 2.85
N LYS A 296 33.71 32.13 2.17
CA LYS A 296 32.79 33.13 2.75
C LYS A 296 31.39 32.97 2.19
N THR A 297 30.40 32.90 3.08
CA THR A 297 28.99 32.92 2.69
C THR A 297 28.57 34.32 2.25
N ARG A 298 27.89 34.40 1.12
CA ARG A 298 27.40 35.61 0.48
C ARG A 298 25.92 35.43 0.14
N ALA A 299 25.08 36.41 0.40
CA ALA A 299 23.70 36.37 -0.07
C ALA A 299 23.65 36.59 -1.59
N VAL A 300 22.70 35.95 -2.26
CA VAL A 300 22.40 36.19 -3.67
C VAL A 300 21.07 36.93 -3.74
N ARG A 301 21.10 38.19 -4.19
CA ARG A 301 19.91 39.00 -4.40
C ARG A 301 19.60 39.08 -5.88
N ILE A 302 18.33 39.01 -6.23
CA ILE A 302 17.88 39.04 -7.61
C ILE A 302 17.16 40.35 -7.85
N PHE A 303 17.60 41.07 -8.88
CA PHE A 303 17.01 42.32 -9.33
C PHE A 303 16.45 42.15 -10.74
N PRO A 304 15.26 42.69 -11.02
CA PRO A 304 14.68 42.64 -12.35
C PRO A 304 15.56 43.42 -13.34
N ALA A 305 15.69 42.89 -14.54
CA ALA A 305 16.32 43.55 -15.67
C ALA A 305 15.32 43.70 -16.82
N ASP A 306 15.64 44.56 -17.78
CA ASP A 306 14.90 44.60 -19.04
C ASP A 306 15.13 43.29 -19.83
N PRO A 307 14.12 42.80 -20.59
CA PRO A 307 14.25 41.58 -21.40
C PRO A 307 15.43 41.61 -22.38
N THR A 308 15.78 42.78 -22.88
CA THR A 308 16.89 43.00 -23.83
C THR A 308 18.26 42.97 -23.17
N GLN A 309 18.33 43.10 -21.84
CA GLN A 309 19.58 43.10 -21.09
C GLN A 309 20.02 41.67 -20.77
N GLN A 310 21.29 41.37 -21.04
CA GLN A 310 21.90 40.11 -20.63
C GLN A 310 21.96 40.01 -19.09
N ALA A 311 21.90 38.79 -18.57
CA ALA A 311 22.05 38.57 -17.14
C ALA A 311 23.46 38.97 -16.67
N VAL A 312 23.54 39.79 -15.61
CA VAL A 312 24.81 40.28 -15.06
C VAL A 312 24.89 39.99 -13.58
N PHE A 313 26.00 39.39 -13.15
CA PHE A 313 26.37 39.30 -11.74
C PHE A 313 27.20 40.52 -11.35
N LYS A 314 26.79 41.23 -10.29
CA LYS A 314 27.52 42.35 -9.70
C LYS A 314 27.87 42.04 -8.25
N LYS A 315 29.08 42.40 -7.84
CA LYS A 315 29.46 42.39 -6.42
C LYS A 315 28.82 43.58 -5.71
N ASN A 316 28.16 43.34 -4.59
CA ASN A 316 27.59 44.40 -3.76
C ASN A 316 28.00 44.18 -2.29
N GLY A 317 29.05 44.90 -1.88
CA GLY A 317 29.69 44.67 -0.59
C GLY A 317 30.22 43.23 -0.48
N ASN A 318 29.68 42.49 0.50
CA ASN A 318 29.99 41.07 0.69
C ASN A 318 29.09 40.14 -0.14
N ASP A 319 27.97 40.65 -0.66
CA ASP A 319 26.95 39.88 -1.36
C ASP A 319 27.10 39.94 -2.88
N ILE A 320 26.25 39.18 -3.58
CA ILE A 320 26.20 39.12 -5.04
C ILE A 320 24.78 39.47 -5.47
N ASP A 321 24.70 40.41 -6.39
CA ASP A 321 23.46 40.79 -7.04
C ASP A 321 23.42 40.17 -8.44
N LEU A 322 22.35 39.45 -8.76
CA LEU A 322 22.01 39.01 -10.11
C LEU A 322 20.97 39.97 -10.68
N ILE A 323 21.31 40.64 -11.78
CA ILE A 323 20.38 41.48 -12.54
C ILE A 323 19.93 40.65 -13.75
N CYS A 324 18.68 40.20 -13.76
CA CYS A 324 18.12 39.38 -14.84
C CYS A 324 16.58 39.52 -14.96
N HIS A 325 16.05 39.33 -16.17
CA HIS A 325 14.60 39.19 -16.40
C HIS A 325 14.13 37.74 -16.15
N ASN A 326 12.84 37.51 -15.91
CA ASN A 326 12.26 36.18 -15.87
C ASN A 326 11.99 35.65 -17.28
N MET A 327 12.26 34.37 -17.51
CA MET A 327 11.94 33.70 -18.78
C MET A 327 10.43 33.54 -18.95
N ILE A 328 9.92 34.02 -20.08
CA ILE A 328 8.48 34.16 -20.31
C ILE A 328 7.94 33.00 -21.17
N THR A 329 8.80 32.40 -22.00
CA THR A 329 8.47 31.31 -22.92
C THR A 329 8.22 29.99 -22.18
N VAL A 330 7.18 29.26 -22.60
CA VAL A 330 6.72 27.98 -22.03
C VAL A 330 7.48 26.79 -22.61
#